data_AF-A0A699HTD9-F1
#
_entry.id   AF-A0A699HTD9-F1
#
_cell.length_a   1.000
_cell.length_b   1.000
_cell.length_c   1.000
_cell.angle_alpha   90.00
_cell.angle_beta   90.00
_cell.angle_gamma   90.00
#
_symmetry.space_group_name_H-M   'P 1'
#
loop_
_entity.id
_entity.type
_entity.pdbx_description
1 polymer ?
#
loop_
_entity_poly.entity_id
_entity_poly.type
_entity_poly.pdbx_seq_one_letter_code
_entity_poly.pdbx_strand_id
1 'polypeptide(L)'
;MPIVPALNIYLSKPEYLPHGKEMRLSKKLSFRILSTRMWWLLFPNSSLQVFFPLGCNSSFIALIPKTHEAKMVKDFRPLSLIGSVYKIIAKILANILSLVISSLIFYVQAAFVSNRQILDDPFIINELLSWCKLKNSKPMVFKVDFEKAFDSVRWEYLDDVLNKFSFGVKWRGWIQGCLNTDLGSILFNGSSTLEFKFYKCLKQGDLLSLFLIILIMESLHFSFKNMVNAGLYKGIPIKDTLTLSHLFYADDVMFVGIGIPHNEVVLVAESIGCLTFSTPFNFLGVKVGGIMSMRSSWDKVIAKFTSRLSKWKLKTLSIGGHLTLIKSVLSSLPLYHMSIFKCPMGVLKLLESIRRNFFNGVTNSDMRLALIGWKKVLDSKKNEGLGVSSFFALNRALLFQWIWCFISQGPYLWSRFITGIYGPKGAFDNPHIITRRSPWLDLIREFKSLSLKDKQVTVASKLRDTALVPSFRKVSIGGIEEEHLRLLDNSLSHIIFPQISDRWTWNLESSGEFLVKSARVFIDDSLLPKANAVTRWIKVVPIKIYIFVWRVCLDKLPTRLNLSLRGSGFLGPNSYKEWLVWLNTIRLSKRLKEILEGTCYVMWWVI
;
A
#
# COMPACT_ATOMS: atom_id res chain seq x y z
N MET A 1 -3.26 47.19 -0.92
CA MET A 1 -3.16 46.64 -2.30
C MET A 1 -1.74 46.77 -2.85
N PRO A 2 -0.83 45.81 -2.54
CA PRO A 2 0.19 45.41 -3.51
C PRO A 2 0.37 43.87 -3.62
N ILE A 3 -0.54 43.08 -3.04
CA ILE A 3 -0.41 41.62 -2.94
C ILE A 3 -0.68 40.91 -4.29
N VAL A 4 -1.59 41.45 -5.12
CA VAL A 4 -1.99 40.84 -6.40
C VAL A 4 -0.90 40.98 -7.50
N PRO A 5 -0.21 42.12 -7.67
CA PRO A 5 0.84 42.26 -8.68
C PRO A 5 2.07 41.36 -8.41
N ALA A 6 2.48 41.20 -7.15
CA ALA A 6 3.65 40.39 -6.79
C ALA A 6 3.45 38.88 -7.04
N LEU A 7 2.20 38.38 -6.94
CA LEU A 7 1.85 36.99 -7.24
C LEU A 7 1.75 36.72 -8.75
N ASN A 8 1.33 37.70 -9.56
CA ASN A 8 1.26 37.56 -11.02
C ASN A 8 2.64 37.44 -11.68
N ILE A 9 3.69 38.02 -11.08
CA ILE A 9 5.06 37.93 -11.60
C ILE A 9 5.63 36.50 -11.45
N TYR A 10 5.17 35.72 -10.47
CA TYR A 10 5.66 34.34 -10.20
C TYR A 10 4.77 33.23 -10.79
N LEU A 11 3.57 33.55 -11.27
CA LEU A 11 2.59 32.59 -11.80
C LEU A 11 2.40 32.68 -13.34
N SER A 12 3.27 33.42 -14.03
CA SER A 12 3.27 33.47 -15.49
C SER A 12 3.52 32.06 -16.10
N LYS A 13 2.81 31.80 -17.21
CA LYS A 13 2.58 30.50 -17.87
C LYS A 13 3.77 29.51 -17.81
N PRO A 14 3.53 28.20 -17.57
CA PRO A 14 4.51 27.19 -17.94
C PRO A 14 4.60 27.15 -19.47
N GLU A 15 5.75 27.52 -20.03
CA GLU A 15 6.08 27.17 -21.41
C GLU A 15 6.07 25.65 -21.54
N TYR A 16 5.18 25.15 -22.39
CA TYR A 16 5.13 23.74 -22.77
C TYR A 16 6.34 23.44 -23.66
N LEU A 17 7.40 22.88 -23.09
CA LEU A 17 8.39 22.14 -23.87
C LEU A 17 7.89 20.71 -24.08
N PRO A 18 7.81 20.22 -25.33
CA PRO A 18 7.47 18.84 -25.60
C PRO A 18 8.65 17.95 -25.15
N HIS A 19 8.32 16.85 -24.46
CA HIS A 19 9.21 15.77 -24.01
C HIS A 19 9.81 15.88 -22.59
N GLY A 20 9.03 15.38 -21.62
CA GLY A 20 9.47 14.27 -20.76
C GLY A 20 10.83 14.34 -20.05
N LYS A 21 11.24 15.49 -19.50
CA LYS A 21 12.36 15.57 -18.54
C LYS A 21 11.92 16.13 -17.18
N GLU A 22 12.42 15.51 -16.13
CA GLU A 22 12.14 15.81 -14.72
C GLU A 22 12.62 17.21 -14.30
N MET A 23 11.72 18.03 -13.78
CA MET A 23 12.02 19.21 -12.95
C MET A 23 11.66 18.88 -11.49
N ARG A 24 12.62 18.44 -10.68
CA ARG A 24 12.37 18.05 -9.26
C ARG A 24 13.15 18.83 -8.20
N LEU A 25 14.18 19.59 -8.55
CA LEU A 25 14.98 20.35 -7.57
C LEU A 25 14.51 21.81 -7.38
N SER A 26 14.17 22.55 -8.43
CA SER A 26 13.78 23.98 -8.30
C SER A 26 12.45 24.18 -7.54
N LYS A 27 11.44 23.35 -7.78
CA LYS A 27 10.11 23.48 -7.14
C LYS A 27 10.15 23.36 -5.62
N LYS A 28 11.04 22.54 -5.03
CA LYS A 28 11.13 22.36 -3.57
C LYS A 28 11.71 23.59 -2.88
N LEU A 29 12.72 24.23 -3.47
CA LEU A 29 13.35 25.43 -2.92
C LEU A 29 12.42 26.65 -3.06
N SER A 30 11.81 26.83 -4.24
CA SER A 30 10.82 27.89 -4.47
C SER A 30 9.61 27.75 -3.55
N PHE A 31 9.10 26.54 -3.32
CA PHE A 31 8.00 26.30 -2.38
C PHE A 31 8.38 26.68 -0.93
N ARG A 32 9.58 26.30 -0.47
CA ARG A 32 10.04 26.67 0.88
C ARG A 32 10.10 28.18 1.06
N ILE A 33 10.73 28.90 0.12
CA ILE A 33 10.87 30.37 0.19
C ILE A 33 9.49 31.06 0.17
N LEU A 34 8.60 30.64 -0.74
CA LEU A 34 7.25 31.19 -0.86
C LEU A 34 6.42 30.90 0.40
N SER A 35 6.53 29.69 0.95
CA SER A 35 5.84 29.30 2.18
C SER A 35 6.27 30.12 3.39
N THR A 36 7.57 30.39 3.54
CA THR A 36 8.09 31.19 4.65
C THR A 36 7.67 32.66 4.53
N ARG A 37 7.73 33.26 3.33
CA ARG A 37 7.31 34.65 3.12
C ARG A 37 5.80 34.85 3.30
N MET A 38 4.99 33.93 2.79
CA MET A 38 3.53 33.95 3.00
C MET A 38 3.18 33.78 4.48
N TRP A 39 3.92 32.94 5.21
CA TRP A 39 3.73 32.75 6.64
C TRP A 39 3.87 34.07 7.42
N TRP A 40 4.97 34.80 7.21
CA TRP A 40 5.20 36.07 7.90
C TRP A 40 4.16 37.15 7.55
N LEU A 41 3.60 37.12 6.34
CA LEU A 41 2.59 38.08 5.89
C LEU A 41 1.18 37.79 6.43
N LEU A 42 0.80 36.52 6.55
CA LEU A 42 -0.56 36.11 6.94
C LEU A 42 -0.67 35.72 8.41
N PHE A 43 0.45 35.38 9.04
CA PHE A 43 0.55 35.01 10.46
C PHE A 43 1.59 35.89 11.17
N PRO A 44 1.36 37.21 11.32
CA PRO A 44 2.29 38.06 12.05
C PRO A 44 2.45 37.57 13.49
N ASN A 45 3.65 37.71 14.06
CA ASN A 45 3.93 37.20 15.40
C ASN A 45 3.02 37.77 16.50
N SER A 46 2.44 38.96 16.28
CA SER A 46 1.58 39.71 17.20
C SER A 46 0.07 39.51 17.03
N SER A 47 -0.41 38.80 15.99
CA SER A 47 -1.85 38.72 15.69
C SER A 47 -2.51 37.48 16.32
N LEU A 48 -3.60 37.70 17.07
CA LEU A 48 -4.46 36.63 17.61
C LEU A 48 -5.41 36.03 16.56
N GLN A 49 -5.76 36.80 15.52
CA GLN A 49 -6.62 36.36 14.41
C GLN A 49 -5.90 36.50 13.07
N VAL A 50 -6.14 35.52 12.19
CA VAL A 50 -5.67 35.53 10.81
C VAL A 50 -6.77 36.10 9.93
N PHE A 51 -6.47 37.19 9.24
CA PHE A 51 -7.37 37.78 8.26
C PHE A 51 -6.93 37.39 6.86
N PHE A 52 -7.77 36.64 6.15
CA PHE A 52 -7.56 36.35 4.74
C PHE A 52 -8.15 37.47 3.90
N PRO A 53 -7.41 38.06 2.95
CA PRO A 53 -8.00 38.96 1.98
C PRO A 53 -9.14 38.28 1.22
N LEU A 54 -10.16 39.06 0.84
CA LEU A 54 -11.31 38.55 0.09
C LEU A 54 -10.86 37.75 -1.14
N GLY A 55 -11.46 36.59 -1.38
CA GLY A 55 -11.12 35.70 -2.48
C GLY A 55 -9.93 34.75 -2.24
N CYS A 56 -9.09 34.97 -1.21
CA CYS A 56 -7.93 34.10 -0.96
C CYS A 56 -8.29 32.74 -0.34
N ASN A 57 -9.44 32.68 0.34
CA ASN A 57 -9.98 31.49 1.00
C ASN A 57 -11.26 30.95 0.33
N SER A 58 -11.67 31.53 -0.81
CA SER A 58 -12.83 31.07 -1.58
C SER A 58 -12.57 29.70 -2.21
N SER A 59 -13.62 28.88 -2.31
CA SER A 59 -13.55 27.55 -2.89
C SER A 59 -14.72 27.26 -3.83
N PHE A 60 -14.44 26.45 -4.85
CA PHE A 60 -15.47 25.93 -5.74
C PHE A 60 -15.84 24.51 -5.33
N ILE A 61 -17.12 24.21 -5.13
CA ILE A 61 -17.62 22.89 -4.79
C ILE A 61 -17.96 22.15 -6.09
N ALA A 62 -17.15 21.16 -6.43
CA ALA A 62 -17.40 20.27 -7.56
C ALA A 62 -18.09 18.98 -7.09
N LEU A 63 -19.17 18.58 -7.76
CA LEU A 63 -19.89 17.34 -7.45
C LEU A 63 -19.29 16.17 -8.24
N ILE A 64 -18.75 15.18 -7.53
CA ILE A 64 -18.18 13.97 -8.14
C ILE A 64 -19.14 12.79 -7.89
N PRO A 65 -19.59 12.08 -8.94
CA PRO A 65 -20.48 10.94 -8.76
C PRO A 65 -19.77 9.80 -8.01
N LYS A 66 -20.42 9.24 -6.98
CA LYS A 66 -19.95 8.07 -6.22
C LYS A 66 -20.18 6.76 -6.99
N THR A 67 -21.20 6.73 -7.84
CA THR A 67 -21.60 5.57 -8.64
C THR A 67 -21.75 5.96 -10.11
N HIS A 68 -21.72 4.97 -11.02
CA HIS A 68 -21.82 5.21 -12.46
C HIS A 68 -23.18 5.79 -12.91
N GLU A 69 -24.23 5.54 -12.12
CA GLU A 69 -25.61 5.97 -12.40
C GLU A 69 -26.13 6.88 -11.27
N ALA A 70 -25.35 7.91 -10.91
CA ALA A 70 -25.74 8.87 -9.88
C ALA A 70 -26.97 9.67 -10.33
N LYS A 71 -28.08 9.57 -9.58
CA LYS A 71 -29.36 10.25 -9.89
C LYS A 71 -29.76 11.25 -8.81
N MET A 72 -29.43 10.95 -7.55
CA MET A 72 -29.79 11.78 -6.41
C MET A 72 -28.57 12.57 -5.90
N VAL A 73 -28.79 13.71 -5.24
CA VAL A 73 -27.70 14.53 -4.65
C VAL A 73 -26.81 13.71 -3.70
N LYS A 74 -27.39 12.76 -2.95
CA LYS A 74 -26.64 11.85 -2.06
C LYS A 74 -25.64 10.94 -2.79
N ASP A 75 -25.86 10.71 -4.09
CA ASP A 75 -24.98 9.91 -4.94
C ASP A 75 -23.75 10.70 -5.38
N PHE A 76 -23.68 12.00 -5.06
CA PHE A 76 -22.53 12.86 -5.34
C PHE A 76 -21.72 13.12 -4.06
N ARG A 77 -20.42 13.32 -4.27
CA ARG A 77 -19.46 13.74 -3.25
C ARG A 77 -19.04 15.19 -3.56
N PRO A 78 -19.30 16.16 -2.66
CA PRO A 78 -18.83 17.52 -2.85
C PRO A 78 -17.32 17.58 -2.59
N LEU A 79 -16.54 18.02 -3.57
CA LEU A 79 -15.11 18.28 -3.42
C LEU A 79 -14.85 19.78 -3.45
N SER A 80 -14.18 20.29 -2.42
CA SER A 80 -13.74 21.68 -2.37
C SER A 80 -12.49 21.85 -3.22
N LEU A 81 -12.61 22.57 -4.33
CA LEU A 81 -11.50 23.05 -5.15
C LEU A 81 -10.99 24.35 -4.55
N ILE A 82 -9.92 24.24 -3.78
CA ILE A 82 -9.40 25.34 -2.97
C ILE A 82 -8.30 26.11 -3.73
N GLY A 83 -8.31 27.43 -3.58
CA GLY A 83 -7.27 28.31 -4.13
C GLY A 83 -5.85 27.90 -3.69
N SER A 84 -4.87 28.15 -4.56
CA SER A 84 -3.47 27.79 -4.33
C SER A 84 -2.87 28.43 -3.08
N VAL A 85 -3.25 29.68 -2.79
CA VAL A 85 -2.82 30.45 -1.61
C VAL A 85 -3.23 29.76 -0.32
N TYR A 86 -4.53 29.50 -0.13
CA TYR A 86 -5.01 28.78 1.05
C TYR A 86 -4.45 27.36 1.11
N LYS A 87 -4.31 26.67 -0.03
CA LYS A 87 -3.73 25.32 -0.05
C LYS A 87 -2.31 25.26 0.49
N ILE A 88 -1.50 26.30 0.27
CA ILE A 88 -0.16 26.42 0.87
C ILE A 88 -0.28 26.57 2.38
N ILE A 89 -1.17 27.45 2.85
CA ILE A 89 -1.37 27.75 4.27
C ILE A 89 -1.85 26.53 5.03
N ALA A 90 -2.91 25.89 4.53
CA ALA A 90 -3.44 24.65 5.10
C ALA A 90 -2.39 23.54 5.10
N LYS A 91 -1.52 23.47 4.07
CA LYS A 91 -0.39 22.53 4.06
C LYS A 91 0.63 22.82 5.17
N ILE A 92 0.96 24.09 5.42
CA ILE A 92 1.89 24.46 6.50
C ILE A 92 1.28 24.07 7.85
N LEU A 93 0.04 24.45 8.11
CA LEU A 93 -0.66 24.11 9.35
C LEU A 93 -0.77 22.59 9.54
N ALA A 94 -1.11 21.85 8.49
CA ALA A 94 -1.18 20.39 8.52
C ALA A 94 0.19 19.76 8.80
N ASN A 95 1.27 20.30 8.25
CA ASN A 95 2.62 19.79 8.53
C ASN A 95 3.01 20.05 9.99
N ILE A 96 2.69 21.21 10.56
CA ILE A 96 2.94 21.50 11.99
C ILE A 96 2.14 20.52 12.85
N LEU A 97 0.84 20.35 12.57
CA LEU A 97 -0.02 19.45 13.31
C LEU A 97 0.44 17.99 13.22
N SER A 98 0.99 17.57 12.07
CA SER A 98 1.52 16.22 11.88
C SER A 98 2.69 15.85 12.79
N LEU A 99 3.39 16.84 13.36
CA LEU A 99 4.49 16.61 14.31
C LEU A 99 3.99 16.17 15.69
N VAL A 100 2.78 16.59 16.07
CA VAL A 100 2.20 16.32 17.39
C VAL A 100 1.04 15.32 17.33
N ILE A 101 0.49 15.05 16.15
CA ILE A 101 -0.73 14.24 16.02
C ILE A 101 -0.58 12.81 16.59
N SER A 102 0.61 12.21 16.47
CA SER A 102 0.86 10.84 16.94
C SER A 102 0.86 10.71 18.46
N SER A 103 1.14 11.79 19.20
CA SER A 103 1.08 11.80 20.66
C SER A 103 -0.31 12.15 21.20
N LEU A 104 -1.13 12.84 20.41
CA LEU A 104 -2.50 13.23 20.79
C LEU A 104 -3.53 12.12 20.51
N ILE A 105 -3.34 11.36 19.43
CA ILE A 105 -4.30 10.38 18.94
C ILE A 105 -4.01 8.99 19.49
N PHE A 106 -4.96 8.40 20.21
CA PHE A 106 -4.82 7.07 20.80
C PHE A 106 -4.71 5.98 19.75
N TYR A 107 -4.19 4.81 20.14
CA TYR A 107 -3.83 3.74 19.20
C TYR A 107 -5.02 3.09 18.47
N VAL A 108 -6.26 3.38 18.88
CA VAL A 108 -7.49 2.85 18.24
C VAL A 108 -7.86 3.55 16.93
N GLN A 109 -7.27 4.72 16.64
CA GLN A 109 -7.50 5.48 15.41
C GLN A 109 -6.39 5.16 14.39
N ALA A 110 -6.70 4.37 13.37
CA ALA A 110 -5.72 3.95 12.38
C ALA A 110 -5.50 4.97 11.25
N ALA A 111 -6.44 5.89 11.02
CA ALA A 111 -6.37 6.81 9.88
C ALA A 111 -5.45 8.02 10.13
N PHE A 112 -4.76 8.45 9.06
CA PHE A 112 -3.97 9.69 8.98
C PHE A 112 -2.85 9.87 10.03
N VAL A 113 -2.51 8.84 10.79
CA VAL A 113 -1.37 8.82 11.70
C VAL A 113 -0.24 7.99 11.09
N SER A 114 0.98 8.52 11.17
CA SER A 114 2.18 7.84 10.68
C SER A 114 2.34 6.45 11.30
N ASN A 115 2.80 5.49 10.50
CA ASN A 115 3.05 4.10 10.90
C ASN A 115 1.80 3.30 11.34
N ARG A 116 0.59 3.78 11.00
CA ARG A 116 -0.66 3.01 11.13
C ARG A 116 -1.18 2.71 9.72
N GLN A 117 -1.69 1.50 9.50
CA GLN A 117 -2.13 1.07 8.17
C GLN A 117 -3.64 0.84 8.16
N ILE A 118 -4.29 1.18 7.04
CA ILE A 118 -5.73 0.93 6.80
C ILE A 118 -6.13 -0.54 6.98
N LEU A 119 -5.17 -1.46 6.83
CA LEU A 119 -5.39 -2.90 6.93
C LEU A 119 -5.30 -3.42 8.37
N ASP A 120 -4.82 -2.62 9.33
CA ASP A 120 -4.68 -3.00 10.73
C ASP A 120 -6.04 -3.36 11.33
N ASP A 121 -7.05 -2.49 11.18
CA ASP A 121 -8.37 -2.71 11.76
C ASP A 121 -9.12 -3.89 11.14
N PRO A 122 -9.21 -4.03 9.78
CA PRO A 122 -9.81 -5.21 9.19
C PRO A 122 -9.08 -6.51 9.57
N PHE A 123 -7.77 -6.45 9.76
CA PHE A 123 -6.98 -7.60 10.24
C PHE A 123 -7.39 -7.97 11.67
N ILE A 124 -7.41 -7.01 12.60
CA ILE A 124 -7.86 -7.20 14.00
C ILE A 124 -9.26 -7.80 14.03
N ILE A 125 -10.23 -7.25 13.30
CA ILE A 125 -11.62 -7.72 13.34
C ILE A 125 -11.75 -9.14 12.76
N ASN A 126 -11.07 -9.47 11.65
CA ASN A 126 -11.12 -10.83 11.13
C ASN A 126 -10.51 -11.86 12.10
N GLU A 127 -9.42 -11.48 12.75
CA GLU A 127 -8.77 -12.33 13.75
C GLU A 127 -9.65 -12.49 15.00
N LEU A 128 -10.23 -11.40 15.47
CA LEU A 128 -11.20 -11.38 16.56
C LEU A 128 -12.39 -12.31 16.31
N LEU A 129 -13.03 -12.20 15.14
CA LEU A 129 -14.17 -13.05 14.79
C LEU A 129 -13.77 -14.53 14.74
N SER A 130 -12.55 -14.83 14.30
CA SER A 130 -12.01 -16.19 14.31
C SER A 130 -11.78 -16.69 15.74
N TRP A 131 -11.23 -15.84 16.61
CA TRP A 131 -11.00 -16.15 18.02
C TRP A 131 -12.29 -16.33 18.83
N CYS A 132 -13.29 -15.47 18.65
CA CYS A 132 -14.59 -15.58 19.33
C CYS A 132 -15.31 -16.89 18.94
N LYS A 133 -15.24 -17.30 17.67
CA LYS A 133 -15.75 -18.61 17.22
C LYS A 133 -15.08 -19.77 17.96
N LEU A 134 -13.77 -19.69 18.21
CA LEU A 134 -13.04 -20.72 18.96
C LEU A 134 -13.44 -20.75 20.45
N LYS A 135 -13.76 -19.60 21.04
CA LYS A 135 -14.19 -19.48 22.43
C LYS A 135 -15.68 -19.75 22.62
N ASN A 136 -16.42 -20.14 21.57
CA ASN A 136 -17.89 -20.24 21.57
C ASN A 136 -18.57 -18.98 22.13
N SER A 137 -17.92 -17.83 21.96
CA SER A 137 -18.41 -16.53 22.41
C SER A 137 -19.08 -15.83 21.24
N LYS A 138 -20.24 -15.22 21.47
CA LYS A 138 -20.95 -14.44 20.45
C LYS A 138 -20.46 -12.98 20.53
N PRO A 139 -19.62 -12.52 19.59
CA PRO A 139 -19.22 -11.12 19.56
C PRO A 139 -20.36 -10.28 18.99
N MET A 140 -20.52 -9.08 19.52
CA MET A 140 -21.25 -8.00 18.88
C MET A 140 -20.24 -7.16 18.10
N VAL A 141 -20.50 -6.94 16.82
CA VAL A 141 -19.74 -6.03 15.98
C VAL A 141 -20.72 -5.09 15.30
N PHE A 142 -20.60 -3.79 15.57
CA PHE A 142 -21.53 -2.78 15.08
C PHE A 142 -20.75 -1.65 14.42
N LYS A 143 -21.05 -1.40 13.14
CA LYS A 143 -20.42 -0.31 12.37
C LYS A 143 -21.28 0.94 12.48
N VAL A 144 -20.65 2.07 12.80
CA VAL A 144 -21.27 3.40 12.67
C VAL A 144 -20.64 4.14 11.49
N ASP A 145 -21.49 4.78 10.71
CA ASP A 145 -21.13 5.59 9.54
C ASP A 145 -21.78 6.96 9.72
N PHE A 146 -20.98 8.02 9.73
CA PHE A 146 -21.49 9.37 9.99
C PHE A 146 -21.98 10.01 8.70
N GLU A 147 -23.26 10.42 8.67
CA GLU A 147 -23.77 11.15 7.51
C GLU A 147 -23.03 12.49 7.35
N LYS A 148 -22.33 12.62 6.22
CA LYS A 148 -21.60 13.83 5.82
C LYS A 148 -20.66 14.33 6.93
N ALA A 149 -19.85 13.42 7.49
CA ALA A 149 -18.97 13.69 8.64
C ALA A 149 -18.21 15.02 8.56
N PHE A 150 -17.63 15.35 7.41
CA PHE A 150 -16.91 16.61 7.19
C PHE A 150 -17.85 17.83 7.15
N ASP A 151 -19.00 17.73 6.48
CA ASP A 151 -19.92 18.86 6.29
C ASP A 151 -20.71 19.19 7.58
N SER A 152 -20.83 18.21 8.48
CA SER A 152 -21.60 18.30 9.72
C SER A 152 -20.82 18.91 10.90
N VAL A 153 -19.51 19.14 10.77
CA VAL A 153 -18.66 19.67 11.86
C VAL A 153 -19.04 21.12 12.21
N ARG A 154 -19.51 21.33 13.44
CA ARG A 154 -19.69 22.67 14.03
C ARG A 154 -18.34 23.24 14.46
N TRP A 155 -18.04 24.47 14.04
CA TRP A 155 -16.75 25.11 14.32
C TRP A 155 -16.53 25.44 15.79
N GLU A 156 -17.60 25.81 16.51
CA GLU A 156 -17.57 26.03 17.97
C GLU A 156 -17.13 24.77 18.70
N TYR A 157 -17.73 23.63 18.37
CA TYR A 157 -17.37 22.35 18.97
C TYR A 157 -15.93 21.92 18.64
N LEU A 158 -15.46 22.18 17.42
CA LEU A 158 -14.06 21.94 17.06
C LEU A 158 -13.13 22.80 17.92
N ASP A 159 -13.46 24.08 18.15
CA ASP A 159 -12.67 24.95 19.00
C ASP A 159 -12.61 24.46 20.45
N ASP A 160 -13.73 23.98 20.99
CA ASP A 160 -13.81 23.35 22.32
C ASP A 160 -12.89 22.14 22.41
N VAL A 161 -12.91 21.27 21.39
CA VAL A 161 -12.02 20.10 21.31
C VAL A 161 -10.56 20.54 21.31
N LEU A 162 -10.18 21.51 20.46
CA LEU A 162 -8.82 22.03 20.42
C LEU A 162 -8.41 22.63 21.77
N ASN A 163 -9.31 23.33 22.45
CA ASN A 163 -9.06 23.89 23.77
C ASN A 163 -8.82 22.79 24.81
N LYS A 164 -9.59 21.71 24.77
CA LYS A 164 -9.41 20.54 25.66
C LYS A 164 -8.10 19.80 25.40
N PHE A 165 -7.62 19.75 24.16
CA PHE A 165 -6.28 19.27 23.81
C PHE A 165 -5.16 20.28 24.12
N SER A 166 -5.48 21.38 24.83
CA SER A 166 -4.52 22.42 25.24
C SER A 166 -3.84 23.14 24.08
N PHE A 167 -4.48 23.22 22.91
CA PHE A 167 -3.98 24.06 21.83
C PHE A 167 -4.09 25.54 22.23
N GLY A 168 -2.96 26.25 22.14
CA GLY A 168 -2.88 27.66 22.51
C GLY A 168 -3.84 28.55 21.72
N VAL A 169 -4.27 29.65 22.33
CA VAL A 169 -5.25 30.60 21.75
C VAL A 169 -4.84 31.07 20.35
N LYS A 170 -3.54 31.30 20.13
CA LYS A 170 -3.00 31.69 18.82
C LYS A 170 -3.27 30.64 17.73
N TRP A 171 -2.99 29.37 18.02
CA TRP A 171 -3.24 28.27 17.08
C TRP A 171 -4.73 28.12 16.78
N ARG A 172 -5.57 28.18 17.83
CA ARG A 172 -7.02 28.15 17.67
C ARG A 172 -7.54 29.31 16.82
N GLY A 173 -7.05 30.52 17.05
CA GLY A 173 -7.36 31.69 16.23
C GLY A 173 -6.96 31.54 14.76
N TRP A 174 -5.87 30.83 14.47
CA TRP A 174 -5.47 30.49 13.10
C TRP A 174 -6.43 29.52 12.42
N ILE A 175 -6.85 28.46 13.13
CA ILE A 175 -7.84 27.51 12.63
C ILE A 175 -9.19 28.20 12.42
N GLN A 176 -9.64 29.01 13.38
CA GLN A 176 -10.88 29.79 13.26
C GLN A 176 -10.81 30.76 12.08
N GLY A 177 -9.68 31.43 11.85
CA GLY A 177 -9.47 32.29 10.68
C GLY A 177 -9.65 31.54 9.36
N CYS A 178 -9.10 30.32 9.26
CA CYS A 178 -9.27 29.45 8.09
C CYS A 178 -10.73 29.03 7.84
N LEU A 179 -11.52 28.85 8.90
CA LEU A 179 -12.92 28.42 8.81
C LEU A 179 -13.88 29.61 8.59
N ASN A 180 -13.77 30.65 9.41
CA ASN A 180 -14.69 31.79 9.42
C ASN A 180 -14.62 32.69 8.18
N THR A 181 -13.47 32.69 7.48
CA THR A 181 -13.28 33.44 6.22
C THR A 181 -13.59 32.59 4.99
N ASP A 182 -14.06 31.35 5.17
CA ASP A 182 -14.36 30.46 4.06
C ASP A 182 -15.62 30.88 3.31
N LEU A 183 -15.49 30.93 2.00
CA LEU A 183 -16.57 31.21 1.06
C LEU A 183 -16.62 30.10 0.01
N GLY A 184 -17.83 29.74 -0.40
CA GLY A 184 -18.09 28.62 -1.31
C GLY A 184 -18.96 29.04 -2.47
N SER A 185 -18.72 28.45 -3.64
CA SER A 185 -19.63 28.50 -4.77
C SER A 185 -19.76 27.12 -5.39
N ILE A 186 -20.93 26.73 -5.87
CA ILE A 186 -21.15 25.40 -6.47
C ILE A 186 -20.83 25.47 -7.96
N LEU A 187 -20.06 24.51 -8.46
CA LEU A 187 -19.85 24.33 -9.89
C LEU A 187 -20.95 23.45 -10.46
N PHE A 188 -21.81 24.05 -11.28
CA PHE A 188 -22.84 23.36 -12.03
C PHE A 188 -22.52 23.43 -13.52
N ASN A 189 -22.28 22.28 -14.16
CA ASN A 189 -21.91 22.18 -15.58
C ASN A 189 -20.74 23.08 -16.03
N GLY A 190 -19.79 23.33 -15.12
CA GLY A 190 -18.62 24.18 -15.39
C GLY A 190 -18.83 25.67 -15.09
N SER A 191 -20.05 26.09 -14.76
CA SER A 191 -20.37 27.45 -14.33
C SER A 191 -20.49 27.54 -12.82
N SER A 192 -20.03 28.66 -12.24
CA SER A 192 -20.11 28.93 -10.80
C SER A 192 -21.45 29.55 -10.44
N THR A 193 -22.05 29.13 -9.33
CA THR A 193 -23.14 29.88 -8.67
C THR A 193 -22.60 31.14 -7.99
N LEU A 194 -23.51 31.93 -7.43
CA LEU A 194 -23.17 32.98 -6.46
C LEU A 194 -22.43 32.38 -5.26
N GLU A 195 -21.54 33.18 -4.70
CA GLU A 195 -20.73 32.84 -3.54
C GLU A 195 -21.57 32.95 -2.27
N PHE A 196 -21.41 31.98 -1.37
CA PHE A 196 -22.10 31.93 -0.08
C PHE A 196 -21.11 31.60 1.04
N LYS A 197 -21.48 31.99 2.27
CA LYS A 197 -20.66 31.76 3.46
C LYS A 197 -21.00 30.41 4.10
N PHE A 198 -19.97 29.72 4.59
CA PHE A 198 -20.16 28.53 5.42
C PHE A 198 -20.36 28.91 6.90
N TYR A 199 -21.10 28.09 7.62
CA TYR A 199 -21.31 28.22 9.08
C TYR A 199 -20.89 26.97 9.86
N LYS A 200 -20.70 25.87 9.14
CA LYS A 200 -20.23 24.57 9.61
C LYS A 200 -19.69 23.83 8.39
N CYS A 201 -18.65 23.02 8.58
CA CYS A 201 -18.03 22.09 7.65
C CYS A 201 -16.50 22.07 7.82
N LEU A 202 -15.87 21.04 7.28
CA LEU A 202 -14.44 21.00 6.97
C LEU A 202 -14.27 20.78 5.46
N LYS A 203 -13.31 21.49 4.84
CA LYS A 203 -13.08 21.42 3.39
C LYS A 203 -12.66 20.03 2.94
N GLN A 204 -13.53 19.38 2.15
CA GLN A 204 -13.22 18.07 1.60
C GLN A 204 -12.18 18.19 0.47
N GLY A 205 -11.00 17.59 0.68
CA GLY A 205 -9.85 17.73 -0.22
C GLY A 205 -8.71 18.57 0.36
N ASP A 206 -8.91 19.17 1.53
CA ASP A 206 -7.87 19.84 2.32
C ASP A 206 -7.13 18.86 3.24
N LEU A 207 -5.81 19.02 3.35
CA LEU A 207 -4.96 18.24 4.26
C LEU A 207 -5.17 18.61 5.73
N LEU A 208 -5.42 19.89 6.03
CA LEU A 208 -5.67 20.32 7.41
C LEU A 208 -6.96 19.69 7.96
N SER A 209 -8.02 19.68 7.15
CA SER A 209 -9.30 19.06 7.50
C SER A 209 -9.19 17.59 7.90
N LEU A 210 -8.27 16.82 7.31
CA LEU A 210 -8.04 15.41 7.69
C LEU A 210 -7.52 15.25 9.12
N PHE A 211 -6.72 16.20 9.62
CA PHE A 211 -6.23 16.16 10.99
C PHE A 211 -7.25 16.72 11.98
N LEU A 212 -8.02 17.72 11.58
CA LEU A 212 -9.08 18.28 12.43
C LEU A 212 -10.20 17.27 12.69
N ILE A 213 -10.60 16.48 11.67
CA ILE A 213 -11.64 15.48 11.85
C ILE A 213 -11.20 14.36 12.80
N ILE A 214 -9.94 13.91 12.76
CA ILE A 214 -9.49 12.85 13.67
C ILE A 214 -9.37 13.34 15.12
N LEU A 215 -9.06 14.62 15.36
CA LEU A 215 -9.11 15.22 16.70
C LEU A 215 -10.53 15.26 17.26
N ILE A 216 -11.52 15.54 16.40
CA ILE A 216 -12.93 15.42 16.77
C ILE A 216 -13.28 13.96 17.09
N MET A 217 -12.86 13.00 16.25
CA MET A 217 -13.11 11.58 16.52
C MET A 217 -12.41 11.09 17.80
N GLU A 218 -11.32 11.74 18.21
CA GLU A 218 -10.66 11.46 19.49
C GLU A 218 -11.52 11.87 20.69
N SER A 219 -12.37 12.90 20.59
CA SER A 219 -13.32 13.21 21.66
C SER A 219 -14.36 12.09 21.85
N LEU A 220 -14.77 11.44 20.75
CA LEU A 220 -15.62 10.26 20.77
C LEU A 220 -14.91 9.06 21.39
N HIS A 221 -13.61 8.87 21.11
CA HIS A 221 -12.78 7.88 21.81
C HIS A 221 -12.87 8.04 23.33
N PHE A 222 -12.60 9.25 23.85
CA PHE A 222 -12.64 9.52 25.29
C PHE A 222 -14.02 9.29 25.90
N SER A 223 -15.07 9.74 25.20
CA SER A 223 -16.45 9.54 25.64
C SER A 223 -16.78 8.06 25.80
N PHE A 224 -16.41 7.25 24.80
CA PHE A 224 -16.66 5.81 24.85
C PHE A 224 -15.77 5.07 25.86
N LYS A 225 -14.52 5.49 26.01
CA LYS A 225 -13.63 4.98 27.06
C LYS A 225 -14.20 5.22 28.45
N ASN A 226 -14.81 6.38 28.70
CA ASN A 226 -15.49 6.66 29.96
C ASN A 226 -16.70 5.74 30.17
N MET A 227 -17.49 5.46 29.14
CA MET A 227 -18.59 4.49 29.23
C MET A 227 -18.10 3.08 29.58
N VAL A 228 -16.98 2.64 29.00
CA VAL A 228 -16.37 1.34 29.33
C VAL A 228 -15.89 1.32 30.78
N ASN A 229 -15.21 2.37 31.23
CA ASN A 229 -14.72 2.47 32.61
C ASN A 229 -15.85 2.54 33.64
N ALA A 230 -16.97 3.18 33.29
CA ALA A 230 -18.18 3.22 34.11
C ALA A 230 -18.99 1.90 34.10
N GLY A 231 -18.55 0.89 33.33
CA GLY A 231 -19.22 -0.40 33.22
C GLY A 231 -20.50 -0.38 32.36
N LEU A 232 -20.82 0.74 31.70
CA LEU A 232 -21.99 0.89 30.83
C LEU A 232 -21.83 0.14 29.50
N TYR A 233 -20.59 -0.12 29.07
CA TYR A 233 -20.28 -0.90 27.88
C TYR A 233 -19.21 -1.96 28.17
N LYS A 234 -19.50 -3.22 27.82
CA LYS A 234 -18.55 -4.33 27.96
C LYS A 234 -17.85 -4.61 26.64
N GLY A 235 -16.61 -4.13 26.53
CA GLY A 235 -15.70 -4.52 25.45
C GLY A 235 -15.22 -5.97 25.58
N ILE A 236 -14.43 -6.42 24.62
CA ILE A 236 -13.86 -7.77 24.61
C ILE A 236 -12.51 -7.77 25.33
N PRO A 237 -12.37 -8.47 26.48
CA PRO A 237 -11.09 -8.62 27.15
C PRO A 237 -10.23 -9.64 26.37
N ILE A 238 -9.07 -9.20 25.91
CA ILE A 238 -8.11 -10.05 25.19
C ILE A 238 -7.02 -10.56 26.13
N LYS A 239 -6.63 -9.76 27.13
CA LYS A 239 -5.77 -10.09 28.27
C LYS A 239 -5.90 -8.99 29.33
N ASP A 240 -5.30 -9.14 30.51
CA ASP A 240 -5.37 -8.21 31.66
C ASP A 240 -5.05 -6.72 31.34
N THR A 241 -4.42 -6.44 30.19
CA THR A 241 -4.00 -5.09 29.79
C THR A 241 -4.68 -4.53 28.54
N LEU A 242 -5.53 -5.32 27.85
CA LEU A 242 -6.18 -4.89 26.61
C LEU A 242 -7.65 -5.34 26.56
N THR A 243 -8.53 -4.34 26.62
CA THR A 243 -9.96 -4.48 26.33
C THR A 243 -10.26 -3.79 25.00
N LEU A 244 -10.66 -4.56 24.00
CA LEU A 244 -11.04 -4.03 22.69
C LEU A 244 -12.53 -3.69 22.70
N SER A 245 -12.85 -2.40 22.63
CA SER A 245 -14.23 -1.92 22.61
C SER A 245 -14.61 -1.20 21.32
N HIS A 246 -13.64 -0.59 20.63
CA HIS A 246 -13.87 0.09 19.36
C HIS A 246 -12.58 0.29 18.55
N LEU A 247 -12.74 0.51 17.25
CA LEU A 247 -11.70 0.88 16.29
C LEU A 247 -12.20 2.03 15.42
N PHE A 248 -11.32 2.96 15.08
CA PHE A 248 -11.61 4.09 14.20
C PHE A 248 -10.71 4.09 12.97
N TYR A 249 -11.32 4.37 11.83
CA TYR A 249 -10.60 4.78 10.63
C TYR A 249 -11.23 6.08 10.10
N ALA A 250 -10.69 7.20 10.56
CA ALA A 250 -11.26 8.52 10.35
C ALA A 250 -12.69 8.57 10.89
N ASP A 251 -13.69 8.73 10.02
CA ASP A 251 -15.12 8.74 10.33
C ASP A 251 -15.75 7.33 10.39
N ASP A 252 -15.12 6.30 9.80
CA ASP A 252 -15.62 4.92 9.91
C ASP A 252 -15.33 4.36 11.31
N VAL A 253 -16.38 3.99 12.06
CA VAL A 253 -16.25 3.44 13.42
C VAL A 253 -16.72 2.00 13.47
N MET A 254 -15.98 1.16 14.19
CA MET A 254 -16.39 -0.20 14.54
C MET A 254 -16.43 -0.37 16.05
N PHE A 255 -17.61 -0.58 16.62
CA PHE A 255 -17.79 -0.96 18.02
C PHE A 255 -17.82 -2.48 18.17
N VAL A 256 -17.22 -2.97 19.25
CA VAL A 256 -17.02 -4.39 19.50
C VAL A 256 -17.31 -4.71 20.97
N GLY A 257 -18.19 -5.69 21.20
CA GLY A 257 -18.56 -6.14 22.55
C GLY A 257 -18.83 -7.64 22.62
N ILE A 258 -19.12 -8.14 23.82
CA ILE A 258 -19.49 -9.54 24.07
C ILE A 258 -20.82 -9.62 24.82
N GLY A 259 -21.60 -10.66 24.51
CA GLY A 259 -22.71 -11.09 25.36
C GLY A 259 -24.00 -10.29 25.20
N ILE A 260 -24.13 -9.51 24.12
CA ILE A 260 -25.36 -8.78 23.82
C ILE A 260 -26.23 -9.63 22.88
N PRO A 261 -27.46 -9.98 23.25
CA PRO A 261 -28.41 -10.68 22.38
C PRO A 261 -28.64 -9.91 21.09
N HIS A 262 -28.73 -10.60 19.95
CA HIS A 262 -28.94 -9.97 18.64
C HIS A 262 -30.15 -9.02 18.62
N ASN A 263 -31.22 -9.36 19.34
CA ASN A 263 -32.43 -8.54 19.43
C ASN A 263 -32.14 -7.17 20.07
N GLU A 264 -31.32 -7.11 21.11
CA GLU A 264 -30.91 -5.84 21.73
C GLU A 264 -30.04 -5.02 20.78
N VAL A 265 -29.14 -5.67 20.03
CA VAL A 265 -28.33 -4.98 19.01
C VAL A 265 -29.21 -4.34 17.94
N VAL A 266 -30.26 -5.04 17.50
CA VAL A 266 -31.22 -4.51 16.51
C VAL A 266 -32.00 -3.32 17.09
N LEU A 267 -32.55 -3.43 18.30
CA LEU A 267 -33.29 -2.35 18.95
C LEU A 267 -32.44 -1.09 19.13
N VAL A 268 -31.19 -1.25 19.58
CA VAL A 268 -30.25 -0.13 19.74
C VAL A 268 -29.86 0.44 18.39
N ALA A 269 -29.58 -0.39 17.39
CA ALA A 269 -29.24 0.06 16.05
C ALA A 269 -30.40 0.90 15.45
N GLU A 270 -31.64 0.45 15.58
CA GLU A 270 -32.83 1.19 15.14
C GLU A 270 -32.97 2.53 15.87
N SER A 271 -32.76 2.56 17.19
CA SER A 271 -32.83 3.81 17.98
C SER A 271 -31.79 4.86 17.58
N ILE A 272 -30.64 4.42 17.05
CA ILE A 272 -29.53 5.27 16.61
C ILE A 272 -29.63 5.54 15.09
N GLY A 273 -30.61 4.97 14.39
CA GLY A 273 -30.76 5.10 12.93
C GLY A 273 -29.69 4.35 12.13
N CYS A 274 -29.14 3.28 12.68
CA CYS A 274 -28.10 2.45 12.09
C CYS A 274 -28.62 1.08 11.64
N LEU A 275 -27.87 0.43 10.74
CA LEU A 275 -28.16 -0.94 10.28
C LEU A 275 -27.26 -1.96 10.99
N THR A 276 -27.83 -3.10 11.35
CA THR A 276 -27.06 -4.25 11.83
C THR A 276 -26.47 -5.03 10.65
N PHE A 277 -25.22 -5.47 10.78
CA PHE A 277 -24.55 -6.28 9.76
C PHE A 277 -24.43 -7.73 10.23
N SER A 278 -24.74 -8.68 9.34
CA SER A 278 -24.39 -10.08 9.51
C SER A 278 -23.06 -10.38 8.83
N THR A 279 -22.25 -11.26 9.43
CA THR A 279 -21.01 -11.71 8.77
C THR A 279 -21.36 -12.64 7.60
N PRO A 280 -20.73 -12.50 6.42
CA PRO A 280 -19.62 -11.59 6.13
C PRO A 280 -20.08 -10.20 5.62
N PHE A 281 -19.38 -9.15 6.05
CA PHE A 281 -19.61 -7.77 5.61
C PHE A 281 -18.35 -7.13 5.04
N ASN A 282 -18.47 -5.96 4.41
CA ASN A 282 -17.32 -5.20 3.90
C ASN A 282 -16.96 -4.08 4.89
N PHE A 283 -15.69 -3.99 5.27
CA PHE A 283 -15.16 -2.89 6.09
C PHE A 283 -13.84 -2.41 5.50
N LEU A 284 -13.73 -1.09 5.27
CA LEU A 284 -12.61 -0.47 4.57
C LEU A 284 -12.26 -1.17 3.25
N GLY A 285 -13.25 -1.69 2.53
CA GLY A 285 -13.04 -2.42 1.27
C GLY A 285 -12.54 -3.87 1.39
N VAL A 286 -12.36 -4.38 2.61
CA VAL A 286 -11.99 -5.78 2.90
C VAL A 286 -13.23 -6.56 3.34
N LYS A 287 -13.34 -7.84 2.95
CA LYS A 287 -14.41 -8.73 3.43
C LYS A 287 -14.04 -9.24 4.84
N VAL A 288 -14.86 -8.92 5.82
CA VAL A 288 -14.71 -9.29 7.22
C VAL A 288 -15.60 -10.48 7.56
N GLY A 289 -15.06 -11.46 8.29
CA GLY A 289 -15.77 -12.67 8.69
C GLY A 289 -16.02 -13.66 7.55
N GLY A 290 -15.50 -13.38 6.35
CA GLY A 290 -15.61 -14.24 5.17
C GLY A 290 -14.52 -15.31 5.11
N ILE A 291 -14.85 -16.45 4.50
CA ILE A 291 -13.88 -17.52 4.26
C ILE A 291 -13.06 -17.16 3.00
N MET A 292 -11.91 -16.54 3.19
CA MET A 292 -11.06 -16.05 2.09
C MET A 292 -10.26 -17.17 1.39
N SER A 293 -10.32 -18.40 1.90
CA SER A 293 -9.82 -19.58 1.18
C SER A 293 -10.74 -20.05 0.04
N MET A 294 -12.00 -19.60 0.02
CA MET A 294 -12.96 -19.92 -1.05
C MET A 294 -12.75 -19.03 -2.27
N ARG A 295 -12.90 -19.61 -3.47
CA ARG A 295 -12.86 -18.85 -4.73
C ARG A 295 -13.92 -17.75 -4.79
N SER A 296 -15.14 -18.04 -4.31
CA SER A 296 -16.27 -17.10 -4.34
C SER A 296 -16.00 -15.79 -3.61
N SER A 297 -15.17 -15.84 -2.56
CA SER A 297 -14.74 -14.64 -1.84
C SER A 297 -13.88 -13.68 -2.67
N TRP A 298 -13.31 -14.15 -3.79
CA TRP A 298 -12.47 -13.36 -4.70
C TRP A 298 -13.20 -12.94 -5.98
N ASP A 299 -14.47 -13.30 -6.16
CA ASP A 299 -15.22 -13.02 -7.40
C ASP A 299 -15.30 -11.52 -7.70
N LYS A 300 -15.46 -10.67 -6.67
CA LYS A 300 -15.42 -9.21 -6.85
C LYS A 300 -14.06 -8.71 -7.37
N VAL A 301 -12.96 -9.32 -6.93
CA VAL A 301 -11.61 -8.99 -7.40
C VAL A 301 -11.44 -9.46 -8.84
N ILE A 302 -11.87 -10.69 -9.15
CA ILE A 302 -11.81 -11.26 -10.49
C ILE A 302 -12.65 -10.43 -11.47
N ALA A 303 -13.86 -10.02 -11.08
CA ALA A 303 -14.73 -9.16 -11.88
C ALA A 303 -14.09 -7.79 -12.18
N LYS A 304 -13.34 -7.20 -11.23
CA LYS A 304 -12.57 -5.97 -11.46
C LYS A 304 -11.46 -6.16 -12.50
N PHE A 305 -10.81 -7.32 -12.54
CA PHE A 305 -9.85 -7.63 -13.62
C PHE A 305 -10.56 -7.65 -14.97
N THR A 306 -11.67 -8.38 -15.06
CA THR A 306 -12.42 -8.51 -16.31
C THR A 306 -13.00 -7.18 -16.78
N SER A 307 -13.55 -6.35 -15.89
CA SER A 307 -14.14 -5.05 -16.25
C SER A 307 -13.11 -4.03 -16.75
N ARG A 308 -11.88 -4.08 -16.25
CA ARG A 308 -10.79 -3.20 -16.72
C ARG A 308 -10.27 -3.59 -18.10
N LEU A 309 -10.44 -4.86 -18.48
CA LEU A 309 -9.99 -5.48 -19.73
C LEU A 309 -11.11 -5.49 -20.78
N SER A 310 -11.40 -4.31 -21.35
CA SER A 310 -12.37 -4.23 -22.45
C SER A 310 -11.78 -4.76 -23.77
N LYS A 311 -12.64 -5.36 -24.61
CA LYS A 311 -12.25 -5.94 -25.92
C LYS A 311 -11.56 -4.94 -26.86
N TRP A 312 -11.93 -3.64 -26.80
CA TRP A 312 -11.33 -2.61 -27.65
C TRP A 312 -9.88 -2.30 -27.26
N LYS A 313 -9.54 -2.31 -25.96
CA LYS A 313 -8.16 -2.09 -25.48
C LYS A 313 -7.20 -3.16 -26.00
N LEU A 314 -7.68 -4.40 -26.16
CA LEU A 314 -6.90 -5.51 -26.73
C LEU A 314 -6.58 -5.32 -28.22
N LYS A 315 -7.44 -4.60 -28.96
CA LYS A 315 -7.27 -4.37 -30.41
C LYS A 315 -6.42 -3.15 -30.73
N THR A 316 -6.42 -2.13 -29.85
CA THR A 316 -5.76 -0.84 -30.12
C THR A 316 -4.37 -0.72 -29.51
N LEU A 317 -4.02 -1.54 -28.51
CA LEU A 317 -2.75 -1.43 -27.82
C LEU A 317 -1.66 -2.31 -28.42
N SER A 318 -0.43 -1.79 -28.42
CA SER A 318 0.75 -2.60 -28.72
C SER A 318 1.03 -3.60 -27.59
N ILE A 319 1.84 -4.63 -27.87
CA ILE A 319 2.32 -5.59 -26.87
C ILE A 319 3.03 -4.90 -25.68
N GLY A 320 3.71 -3.79 -25.96
CA GLY A 320 4.31 -2.92 -24.95
C GLY A 320 3.27 -2.21 -24.08
N GLY A 321 2.17 -1.75 -24.69
CA GLY A 321 1.02 -1.20 -23.97
C GLY A 321 0.35 -2.22 -23.06
N HIS A 322 0.19 -3.47 -23.53
CA HIS A 322 -0.31 -4.58 -22.70
C HIS A 322 0.59 -4.82 -21.49
N LEU A 323 1.92 -4.90 -21.69
CA LEU A 323 2.88 -5.07 -20.60
C LEU A 323 2.80 -3.94 -19.56
N THR A 324 2.71 -2.68 -20.03
CA THR A 324 2.59 -1.52 -19.15
C THR A 324 1.32 -1.59 -18.30
N LEU A 325 0.16 -1.87 -18.91
CA LEU A 325 -1.11 -2.01 -18.18
C LEU A 325 -1.11 -3.20 -17.21
N ILE A 326 -0.48 -4.31 -17.57
CA ILE A 326 -0.30 -5.44 -16.66
C ILE A 326 0.45 -4.99 -15.41
N LYS A 327 1.53 -4.23 -15.57
CA LYS A 327 2.38 -3.79 -14.45
C LYS A 327 1.75 -2.68 -13.61
N SER A 328 1.13 -1.67 -14.22
CA SER A 328 0.60 -0.51 -13.49
C SER A 328 -0.83 -0.73 -12.97
N VAL A 329 -1.68 -1.42 -13.73
CA VAL A 329 -3.10 -1.59 -13.41
C VAL A 329 -3.38 -2.99 -12.89
N LEU A 330 -3.17 -4.04 -13.67
CA LEU A 330 -3.62 -5.39 -13.25
C LEU A 330 -2.86 -5.90 -12.03
N SER A 331 -1.57 -5.59 -11.91
CA SER A 331 -0.76 -6.04 -10.78
C SER A 331 -1.14 -5.33 -9.47
N SER A 332 -1.81 -4.17 -9.52
CA SER A 332 -2.23 -3.42 -8.33
C SER A 332 -3.63 -3.78 -7.84
N LEU A 333 -4.52 -4.25 -8.72
CA LEU A 333 -5.91 -4.59 -8.39
C LEU A 333 -6.11 -5.55 -7.20
N PRO A 334 -5.34 -6.65 -7.04
CA PRO A 334 -5.59 -7.61 -5.97
C PRO A 334 -4.79 -7.31 -4.69
N LEU A 335 -3.86 -6.34 -4.72
CA LEU A 335 -2.90 -6.08 -3.64
C LEU A 335 -3.60 -5.89 -2.30
N TYR A 336 -4.71 -5.16 -2.30
CA TYR A 336 -5.45 -4.81 -1.10
C TYR A 336 -6.02 -6.02 -0.34
N HIS A 337 -6.40 -7.09 -1.06
CA HIS A 337 -6.84 -8.34 -0.43
C HIS A 337 -5.68 -9.31 -0.21
N MET A 338 -4.69 -9.32 -1.12
CA MET A 338 -3.49 -10.16 -1.01
C MET A 338 -2.55 -9.73 0.13
N SER A 339 -2.71 -8.54 0.68
CA SER A 339 -1.94 -8.07 1.83
C SER A 339 -2.40 -8.69 3.14
N ILE A 340 -3.68 -9.02 3.29
CA ILE A 340 -4.23 -9.64 4.52
C ILE A 340 -4.37 -11.15 4.38
N PHE A 341 -4.79 -11.63 3.20
CA PHE A 341 -5.23 -13.02 3.05
C PHE A 341 -4.29 -13.84 2.17
N LYS A 342 -4.08 -15.10 2.58
CA LYS A 342 -3.54 -16.14 1.71
C LYS A 342 -4.48 -16.38 0.54
N CYS A 343 -4.07 -15.96 -0.66
CA CYS A 343 -4.84 -16.17 -1.87
C CYS A 343 -4.82 -17.67 -2.24
N PRO A 344 -5.99 -18.29 -2.53
CA PRO A 344 -6.06 -19.68 -2.97
C PRO A 344 -5.31 -19.90 -4.29
N MET A 345 -4.67 -21.06 -4.43
CA MET A 345 -3.87 -21.34 -5.63
C MET A 345 -4.72 -21.33 -6.92
N GLY A 346 -5.97 -21.77 -6.85
CA GLY A 346 -6.91 -21.69 -7.99
C GLY A 346 -7.19 -20.24 -8.43
N VAL A 347 -7.32 -19.32 -7.48
CA VAL A 347 -7.52 -17.89 -7.76
C VAL A 347 -6.24 -17.28 -8.34
N LEU A 348 -5.07 -17.59 -7.77
CA LEU A 348 -3.78 -17.14 -8.30
C LEU A 348 -3.58 -17.59 -9.76
N LYS A 349 -3.81 -18.88 -10.04
CA LYS A 349 -3.72 -19.43 -11.41
C LYS A 349 -4.69 -18.75 -12.37
N LEU A 350 -5.93 -18.47 -11.91
CA LEU A 350 -6.93 -17.77 -12.71
C LEU A 350 -6.50 -16.34 -13.04
N LEU A 351 -6.07 -15.56 -12.04
CA LEU A 351 -5.62 -14.17 -12.24
C LEU A 351 -4.38 -14.11 -13.15
N GLU A 352 -3.45 -15.06 -13.01
CA GLU A 352 -2.31 -15.19 -13.92
C GLU A 352 -2.74 -15.57 -15.34
N SER A 353 -3.73 -16.45 -15.49
CA SER A 353 -4.28 -16.79 -16.80
C SER A 353 -4.92 -15.58 -17.47
N ILE A 354 -5.63 -14.73 -16.72
CA ILE A 354 -6.19 -13.48 -17.24
C ILE A 354 -5.07 -12.54 -17.73
N ARG A 355 -4.00 -12.35 -16.94
CA ARG A 355 -2.84 -11.53 -17.35
C ARG A 355 -2.14 -12.09 -18.59
N ARG A 356 -1.96 -13.42 -18.64
CA ARG A 356 -1.36 -14.12 -19.78
C ARG A 356 -2.17 -13.93 -21.05
N ASN A 357 -3.48 -14.15 -20.98
CA ASN A 357 -4.38 -14.00 -22.13
C ASN A 357 -4.39 -12.56 -22.62
N PHE A 358 -4.44 -11.59 -21.70
CA PHE A 358 -4.35 -10.18 -22.03
C PHE A 358 -3.02 -9.79 -22.68
N PHE A 359 -1.89 -10.26 -22.14
CA PHE A 359 -0.57 -10.02 -22.72
C PHE A 359 -0.51 -10.51 -24.17
N ASN A 360 -0.94 -11.74 -24.41
CA ASN A 360 -0.92 -12.36 -25.74
C ASN A 360 -2.00 -11.85 -26.69
N GLY A 361 -2.87 -10.93 -26.25
CA GLY A 361 -3.94 -10.39 -27.08
C GLY A 361 -5.01 -11.42 -27.42
N VAL A 362 -5.18 -12.46 -26.60
CA VAL A 362 -6.15 -13.55 -26.80
C VAL A 362 -7.54 -13.04 -26.42
N THR A 363 -8.51 -13.14 -27.34
CA THR A 363 -9.93 -12.93 -27.08
C THR A 363 -10.62 -14.29 -26.91
N ASN A 364 -11.78 -14.32 -26.24
CA ASN A 364 -12.53 -15.57 -26.03
C ASN A 364 -12.93 -16.31 -27.32
N SER A 365 -12.78 -15.69 -28.50
CA SER A 365 -13.08 -16.25 -29.82
C SER A 365 -11.84 -16.65 -30.62
N ASP A 366 -10.65 -16.14 -30.29
CA ASP A 366 -9.46 -16.30 -31.13
C ASP A 366 -8.39 -17.12 -30.39
N MET A 367 -8.10 -18.32 -30.89
CA MET A 367 -6.96 -19.13 -30.46
C MET A 367 -5.65 -18.52 -30.96
N ARG A 368 -5.22 -17.38 -30.43
CA ARG A 368 -3.87 -16.86 -30.68
C ARG A 368 -2.84 -17.71 -29.94
N LEU A 369 -1.91 -18.29 -30.69
CA LEU A 369 -0.83 -19.12 -30.14
C LEU A 369 0.07 -18.30 -29.20
N ALA A 370 0.09 -18.69 -27.92
CA ALA A 370 1.03 -18.16 -26.94
C ALA A 370 2.40 -18.82 -27.13
N LEU A 371 3.27 -18.22 -27.95
CA LEU A 371 4.60 -18.77 -28.26
C LEU A 371 5.57 -18.69 -27.07
N ILE A 372 5.34 -17.79 -26.12
CA ILE A 372 6.17 -17.64 -24.92
C ILE A 372 5.44 -18.15 -23.69
N GLY A 373 6.11 -19.04 -22.95
CA GLY A 373 5.64 -19.51 -21.65
C GLY A 373 5.51 -18.37 -20.64
N TRP A 374 4.37 -18.30 -19.95
CA TRP A 374 4.08 -17.21 -19.00
C TRP A 374 5.15 -17.07 -17.90
N LYS A 375 5.73 -18.19 -17.45
CA LYS A 375 6.85 -18.18 -16.48
C LYS A 375 8.03 -17.32 -16.95
N LYS A 376 8.38 -17.33 -18.25
CA LYS A 376 9.45 -16.50 -18.81
C LYS A 376 9.07 -15.02 -18.89
N VAL A 377 7.78 -14.71 -19.06
CA VAL A 377 7.29 -13.31 -18.94
C VAL A 377 7.42 -12.80 -17.50
N LEU A 378 7.13 -13.66 -16.52
CA LEU A 378 7.22 -13.32 -15.10
C LEU A 378 8.65 -13.14 -14.60
N ASP A 379 9.57 -13.89 -15.20
CA ASP A 379 10.98 -13.93 -14.80
C ASP A 379 11.63 -12.54 -14.77
N SER A 380 12.64 -12.42 -13.92
CA SER A 380 13.33 -11.17 -13.71
C SER A 380 14.00 -10.70 -14.99
N LYS A 381 14.18 -9.38 -15.12
CA LYS A 381 14.96 -8.82 -16.23
C LYS A 381 16.40 -9.32 -16.27
N LYS A 382 16.95 -9.74 -15.11
CA LYS A 382 18.29 -10.33 -15.03
C LYS A 382 18.33 -11.71 -15.70
N ASN A 383 17.28 -12.49 -15.54
CA ASN A 383 17.13 -13.84 -16.11
C ASN A 383 16.40 -13.82 -17.47
N GLU A 384 16.56 -12.74 -18.24
CA GLU A 384 15.96 -12.57 -19.57
C GLU A 384 14.43 -12.64 -19.60
N GLY A 385 13.76 -12.30 -18.50
CA GLY A 385 12.30 -12.14 -18.46
C GLY A 385 11.85 -10.69 -18.59
N LEU A 386 10.54 -10.46 -18.62
CA LEU A 386 9.99 -9.11 -18.72
C LEU A 386 9.86 -8.40 -17.36
N GLY A 387 10.18 -9.08 -16.26
CA GLY A 387 10.11 -8.54 -14.89
C GLY A 387 8.69 -8.22 -14.48
N VAL A 388 7.76 -9.13 -14.74
CA VAL A 388 6.36 -9.07 -14.30
C VAL A 388 6.24 -9.90 -13.03
N SER A 389 5.89 -9.27 -11.91
CA SER A 389 5.74 -9.98 -10.63
C SER A 389 4.74 -11.13 -10.72
N SER A 390 5.12 -12.32 -10.23
CA SER A 390 4.13 -13.38 -10.01
C SER A 390 3.23 -13.03 -8.84
N PHE A 391 1.93 -13.32 -8.95
CA PHE A 391 0.99 -13.11 -7.86
C PHE A 391 1.23 -14.04 -6.68
N PHE A 392 1.82 -15.21 -6.92
CA PHE A 392 2.22 -16.11 -5.83
C PHE A 392 3.28 -15.46 -4.95
N ALA A 393 4.42 -15.05 -5.54
CA ALA A 393 5.49 -14.40 -4.80
C ALA A 393 5.04 -13.07 -4.19
N LEU A 394 4.22 -12.30 -4.89
CA LEU A 394 3.69 -11.04 -4.40
C LEU A 394 2.76 -11.22 -3.19
N ASN A 395 1.83 -12.19 -3.23
CA ASN A 395 0.98 -12.50 -2.09
C ASN A 395 1.83 -12.95 -0.90
N ARG A 396 2.77 -13.89 -1.08
CA ARG A 396 3.63 -14.35 0.02
C ARG A 396 4.51 -13.24 0.60
N ALA A 397 5.11 -12.41 -0.23
CA ALA A 397 5.92 -11.29 0.22
C ALA A 397 5.11 -10.24 1.02
N LEU A 398 3.87 -9.95 0.61
CA LEU A 398 2.99 -9.05 1.37
C LEU A 398 2.58 -9.64 2.71
N LEU A 399 2.27 -10.94 2.74
CA LEU A 399 1.92 -11.66 3.97
C LEU A 399 3.12 -11.70 4.95
N PHE A 400 4.33 -11.87 4.45
CA PHE A 400 5.55 -11.86 5.27
C PHE A 400 5.87 -10.49 5.85
N GLN A 401 5.38 -9.41 5.26
CA GLN A 401 5.49 -8.08 5.83
C GLN A 401 4.86 -8.03 7.24
N TRP A 402 3.70 -8.67 7.46
CA TRP A 402 3.06 -8.73 8.77
C TRP A 402 3.92 -9.47 9.80
N ILE A 403 4.53 -10.57 9.39
CA ILE A 403 5.42 -11.35 10.26
C ILE A 403 6.66 -10.53 10.61
N TRP A 404 7.27 -9.89 9.63
CA TRP A 404 8.39 -8.98 9.84
C TRP A 404 8.02 -7.84 10.79
N CYS A 405 6.88 -7.19 10.58
CA CYS A 405 6.43 -6.12 11.46
C CYS A 405 6.17 -6.64 12.89
N PHE A 406 5.65 -7.86 13.05
CA PHE A 406 5.41 -8.45 14.37
C PHE A 406 6.71 -8.73 15.14
N ILE A 407 7.75 -9.24 14.46
CA ILE A 407 9.03 -9.59 15.11
C ILE A 407 9.98 -8.39 15.28
N SER A 408 9.89 -7.39 14.39
CA SER A 408 10.87 -6.30 14.31
C SER A 408 10.35 -4.95 14.78
N GLN A 409 9.03 -4.73 14.83
CA GLN A 409 8.45 -3.42 15.13
C GLN A 409 7.73 -3.40 16.48
N GLY A 410 7.53 -2.19 17.01
CA GLY A 410 7.00 -1.92 18.35
C GLY A 410 5.53 -2.35 18.58
N PRO A 411 4.97 -2.01 19.76
CA PRO A 411 3.67 -2.50 20.20
C PRO A 411 2.50 -1.75 19.54
N TYR A 412 2.31 -1.94 18.24
CA TYR A 412 1.08 -1.52 17.55
C TYR A 412 -0.15 -2.23 18.13
N LEU A 413 -1.33 -1.65 17.94
CA LEU A 413 -2.57 -2.24 18.45
C LEU A 413 -2.77 -3.68 17.96
N TRP A 414 -2.59 -3.92 16.66
CA TRP A 414 -2.77 -5.25 16.07
C TRP A 414 -1.73 -6.25 16.61
N SER A 415 -0.47 -5.84 16.83
CA SER A 415 0.57 -6.74 17.35
C SER A 415 0.35 -7.06 18.83
N ARG A 416 -0.11 -6.08 19.62
CA ARG A 416 -0.59 -6.29 21.01
C ARG A 416 -1.80 -7.21 21.06
N PHE A 417 -2.73 -7.06 20.12
CA PHE A 417 -3.92 -7.91 20.01
C PHE A 417 -3.53 -9.37 19.72
N ILE A 418 -2.68 -9.61 18.72
CA ILE A 418 -2.11 -10.93 18.41
C ILE A 418 -1.38 -11.50 19.63
N THR A 419 -0.56 -10.69 20.30
CA THR A 419 0.17 -11.09 21.51
C THR A 419 -0.77 -11.48 22.65
N GLY A 420 -1.89 -10.77 22.81
CA GLY A 420 -2.88 -11.06 23.83
C GLY A 420 -3.62 -12.38 23.57
N ILE A 421 -3.98 -12.65 22.31
CA ILE A 421 -4.70 -13.88 21.93
C ILE A 421 -3.79 -15.12 21.92
N TYR A 422 -2.59 -14.98 21.36
CA TYR A 422 -1.72 -16.10 21.02
C TYR A 422 -0.44 -16.19 21.86
N GLY A 423 -0.23 -15.25 22.78
CA GLY A 423 0.97 -15.16 23.61
C GLY A 423 2.10 -14.33 22.98
N PRO A 424 3.21 -14.11 23.70
CA PRO A 424 4.29 -13.18 23.33
C PRO A 424 4.97 -13.52 22.00
N LYS A 425 4.99 -14.81 21.62
CA LYS A 425 5.54 -15.27 20.34
C LYS A 425 4.46 -15.43 19.26
N GLY A 426 3.24 -14.89 19.45
CA GLY A 426 2.20 -14.94 18.43
C GLY A 426 1.90 -16.34 17.89
N ALA A 427 1.98 -17.38 18.71
CA ALA A 427 1.88 -18.81 18.35
C ALA A 427 3.03 -19.42 17.51
N PHE A 428 4.16 -18.74 17.28
CA PHE A 428 5.32 -19.32 16.56
C PHE A 428 5.85 -20.62 17.21
N ASP A 429 5.73 -20.75 18.52
CA ASP A 429 6.17 -21.88 19.33
C ASP A 429 5.09 -22.93 19.61
N ASN A 430 3.83 -22.69 19.21
CA ASN A 430 2.71 -23.58 19.52
C ASN A 430 2.12 -24.25 18.26
N PRO A 431 2.60 -25.46 17.88
CA PRO A 431 2.16 -26.15 16.67
C PRO A 431 0.67 -26.54 16.70
N HIS A 432 0.12 -26.84 17.88
CA HIS A 432 -1.29 -27.21 18.02
C HIS A 432 -2.23 -26.05 17.69
N ILE A 433 -1.86 -24.82 18.04
CA ILE A 433 -2.65 -23.62 17.71
C ILE A 433 -2.58 -23.35 16.20
N ILE A 434 -1.41 -23.53 15.57
CA ILE A 434 -1.18 -23.24 14.14
C ILE A 434 -2.06 -24.09 13.21
N THR A 435 -2.59 -25.24 13.65
CA THR A 435 -3.51 -26.03 12.82
C THR A 435 -4.87 -25.35 12.59
N ARG A 436 -5.23 -24.37 13.43
CA ARG A 436 -6.51 -23.65 13.37
C ARG A 436 -6.54 -22.65 12.20
N ARG A 437 -7.74 -22.22 11.83
CA ARG A 437 -7.98 -21.29 10.73
C ARG A 437 -8.21 -19.88 11.27
N SER A 438 -7.29 -18.99 10.95
CA SER A 438 -7.44 -17.54 11.08
C SER A 438 -6.48 -16.85 10.11
N PRO A 439 -6.68 -15.56 9.78
CA PRO A 439 -5.71 -14.81 8.98
C PRO A 439 -4.29 -14.94 9.50
N TRP A 440 -4.05 -14.68 10.80
CA TRP A 440 -2.72 -14.73 11.40
C TRP A 440 -2.08 -16.13 11.36
N LEU A 441 -2.85 -17.17 11.71
CA LEU A 441 -2.33 -18.54 11.73
C LEU A 441 -2.07 -19.08 10.32
N ASP A 442 -2.86 -18.66 9.32
CA ASP A 442 -2.58 -18.96 7.92
C ASP A 442 -1.28 -18.28 7.45
N LEU A 443 -0.96 -17.05 7.93
CA LEU A 443 0.33 -16.39 7.67
C LEU A 443 1.50 -17.21 8.22
N ILE A 444 1.42 -17.60 9.50
CA ILE A 444 2.48 -18.37 10.17
C ILE A 444 2.70 -19.71 9.47
N ARG A 445 1.63 -20.39 9.06
CA ARG A 445 1.74 -21.67 8.35
C ARG A 445 2.47 -21.52 7.01
N GLU A 446 2.18 -20.46 6.26
CA GLU A 446 2.90 -20.18 5.01
C GLU A 446 4.35 -19.76 5.23
N PHE A 447 4.64 -19.08 6.32
CA PHE A 447 6.02 -18.74 6.66
C PHE A 447 6.82 -19.99 7.03
N LYS A 448 6.26 -20.86 7.87
CA LYS A 448 6.90 -22.13 8.24
C LYS A 448 7.09 -23.06 7.05
N SER A 449 6.19 -23.07 6.07
CA SER A 449 6.36 -23.91 4.87
C SER A 449 7.46 -23.41 3.93
N LEU A 450 7.82 -22.12 4.00
CA LEU A 450 8.84 -21.49 3.17
C LEU A 450 10.17 -21.26 3.91
N SER A 451 10.19 -21.36 5.24
CA SER A 451 11.41 -21.26 6.04
C SER A 451 12.28 -22.50 5.87
N LEU A 452 13.44 -22.34 5.23
CA LEU A 452 14.46 -23.37 5.12
C LEU A 452 15.22 -23.48 6.45
N LYS A 453 14.93 -24.55 7.20
CA LYS A 453 15.67 -25.03 8.39
C LYS A 453 15.88 -23.96 9.46
N ASP A 454 15.00 -23.97 10.46
CA ASP A 454 15.25 -23.32 11.74
C ASP A 454 16.58 -23.84 12.33
N LYS A 455 17.59 -22.97 12.41
CA LYS A 455 18.76 -23.25 13.26
C LYS A 455 18.32 -22.89 14.67
N GLN A 456 18.10 -23.88 15.54
CA GLN A 456 17.65 -23.69 16.91
C GLN A 456 18.69 -23.01 17.85
N VAL A 457 19.68 -22.32 17.30
CA VAL A 457 20.78 -21.72 18.03
C VAL A 457 20.82 -20.23 17.71
N THR A 458 20.63 -19.38 18.71
CA THR A 458 20.79 -17.92 18.56
C THR A 458 22.27 -17.56 18.62
N VAL A 459 22.66 -16.45 17.97
CA VAL A 459 24.03 -15.96 18.01
C VAL A 459 24.46 -15.68 19.46
N ALA A 460 23.57 -15.09 20.27
CA ALA A 460 23.82 -14.86 21.69
C ALA A 460 23.97 -16.15 22.51
N SER A 461 23.22 -17.22 22.21
CA SER A 461 23.41 -18.52 22.87
C SER A 461 24.76 -19.14 22.52
N LYS A 462 25.20 -18.98 21.26
CA LYS A 462 26.45 -19.58 20.79
C LYS A 462 27.70 -18.84 21.24
N LEU A 463 27.60 -17.54 21.47
CA LEU A 463 28.68 -16.70 21.97
C LEU A 463 28.82 -16.74 23.51
N ARG A 464 27.85 -17.33 24.23
CA ARG A 464 27.96 -17.59 25.68
C ARG A 464 28.61 -18.94 26.00
N ASP A 465 28.86 -19.78 24.99
CA ASP A 465 29.60 -21.02 25.18
C ASP A 465 31.02 -20.67 25.68
N THR A 466 31.48 -21.32 26.74
CA THR A 466 32.77 -21.05 27.41
C THR A 466 33.99 -21.39 26.57
N ALA A 467 33.81 -21.94 25.37
CA ALA A 467 34.87 -22.27 24.42
C ALA A 467 34.37 -22.13 22.98
N LEU A 468 35.23 -21.64 22.07
CA LEU A 468 34.93 -21.59 20.63
C LEU A 468 34.87 -22.99 19.99
N VAL A 469 35.62 -23.95 20.53
CA VAL A 469 35.87 -25.28 19.95
C VAL A 469 34.57 -26.09 19.70
N PRO A 470 33.60 -26.18 20.63
CA PRO A 470 32.33 -26.89 20.42
C PRO A 470 31.41 -26.22 19.39
N SER A 471 31.75 -25.03 18.91
CA SER A 471 30.97 -24.27 17.93
C SER A 471 31.32 -24.59 16.49
N PHE A 472 32.49 -25.17 16.24
CA PHE A 472 32.89 -25.58 14.90
C PHE A 472 32.42 -27.00 14.58
N ARG A 473 32.03 -27.22 13.32
CA ARG A 473 31.62 -28.56 12.84
C ARG A 473 32.79 -29.55 12.73
N LYS A 474 34.02 -29.07 12.84
CA LYS A 474 35.26 -29.85 12.78
C LYS A 474 36.15 -29.44 13.95
N VAL A 475 36.79 -30.41 14.58
CA VAL A 475 37.82 -30.21 15.60
C VAL A 475 39.12 -29.87 14.89
N SER A 476 39.91 -28.93 15.42
CA SER A 476 41.24 -28.61 14.88
C SER A 476 42.13 -29.85 14.90
N ILE A 477 42.85 -30.11 13.82
CA ILE A 477 43.68 -31.32 13.65
C ILE A 477 45.12 -31.06 14.18
N GLY A 478 45.35 -29.92 14.83
CA GLY A 478 46.65 -29.48 15.35
C GLY A 478 47.43 -28.59 14.38
N GLY A 479 48.63 -28.15 14.79
CA GLY A 479 49.49 -27.27 14.00
C GLY A 479 48.94 -25.85 13.84
N ILE A 480 49.12 -25.25 12.66
CA ILE A 480 48.72 -23.87 12.34
C ILE A 480 47.22 -23.61 12.54
N GLU A 481 46.35 -24.60 12.33
CA GLU A 481 44.92 -24.45 12.56
C GLU A 481 44.58 -24.18 14.02
N GLU A 482 45.29 -24.81 14.94
CA GLU A 482 45.07 -24.64 16.38
C GLU A 482 45.67 -23.32 16.89
N GLU A 483 46.80 -22.90 16.31
CA GLU A 483 47.39 -21.60 16.60
C GLU A 483 46.48 -20.46 16.12
N HIS A 484 45.90 -20.57 14.92
CA HIS A 484 44.89 -19.63 14.43
C HIS A 484 43.62 -19.62 15.30
N LEU A 485 43.19 -20.78 15.79
CA LEU A 485 42.03 -20.89 16.69
C LEU A 485 42.28 -20.18 18.03
N ARG A 486 43.48 -20.33 18.59
CA ARG A 486 43.91 -19.61 19.82
C ARG A 486 44.00 -18.10 19.60
N LEU A 487 44.54 -17.66 18.46
CA LEU A 487 44.58 -16.24 18.10
C LEU A 487 43.18 -15.64 17.93
N LEU A 488 42.25 -16.40 17.34
CA LEU A 488 40.85 -16.01 17.22
C LEU A 488 40.17 -15.91 18.60
N ASP A 489 40.37 -16.89 19.48
CA ASP A 489 39.82 -16.89 20.84
C ASP A 489 40.31 -15.68 21.65
N ASN A 490 41.62 -15.38 21.59
CA ASN A 490 42.21 -14.18 22.19
C ASN A 490 41.72 -12.86 21.57
N SER A 491 41.39 -12.85 20.28
CA SER A 491 40.84 -11.65 19.62
C SER A 491 39.38 -11.42 20.02
N LEU A 492 38.62 -12.49 20.28
CA LEU A 492 37.21 -12.44 20.68
C LEU A 492 37.02 -12.18 22.18
N SER A 493 37.98 -12.56 23.03
CA SER A 493 37.91 -12.35 24.49
C SER A 493 37.83 -10.87 24.90
N HIS A 494 38.30 -9.96 24.05
CA HIS A 494 38.24 -8.51 24.26
C HIS A 494 36.96 -7.85 23.71
N ILE A 495 36.10 -8.61 23.02
CA ILE A 495 34.85 -8.07 22.47
C ILE A 495 33.79 -8.00 23.58
N ILE A 496 33.57 -6.78 24.08
CA ILE A 496 32.47 -6.49 25.00
C ILE A 496 31.18 -6.40 24.17
N PHE A 497 30.32 -7.40 24.31
CA PHE A 497 28.99 -7.34 23.71
C PHE A 497 28.09 -6.40 24.52
N PRO A 498 27.48 -5.39 23.89
CA PRO A 498 26.48 -4.60 24.57
C PRO A 498 25.28 -5.51 24.91
N GLN A 499 24.68 -5.34 26.10
CA GLN A 499 23.46 -6.05 26.50
C GLN A 499 22.24 -5.54 25.71
N ILE A 500 22.24 -5.79 24.41
CA ILE A 500 21.16 -5.44 23.50
C ILE A 500 20.54 -6.76 23.04
N SER A 501 19.20 -6.85 23.10
CA SER A 501 18.46 -7.99 22.58
C SER A 501 18.77 -8.24 21.10
N ASP A 502 18.82 -9.52 20.71
CA ASP A 502 18.96 -9.89 19.31
C ASP A 502 17.90 -9.21 18.45
N ARG A 503 18.33 -8.65 17.31
CA ARG A 503 17.44 -8.01 16.34
C ARG A 503 17.46 -8.77 15.02
N TRP A 504 16.29 -8.90 14.41
CA TRP A 504 16.18 -9.45 13.06
C TRP A 504 16.69 -8.44 12.04
N THR A 505 17.53 -8.89 11.10
CA THR A 505 18.01 -8.08 9.97
C THR A 505 17.63 -8.73 8.66
N TRP A 506 17.14 -7.92 7.71
CA TRP A 506 16.79 -8.37 6.38
C TRP A 506 18.00 -8.34 5.47
N ASN A 507 18.63 -9.50 5.25
CA ASN A 507 19.91 -9.61 4.54
C ASN A 507 19.84 -9.36 3.03
N LEU A 508 18.65 -9.20 2.44
CA LEU A 508 18.48 -8.95 1.01
C LEU A 508 18.56 -7.46 0.65
N GLU A 509 18.58 -6.57 1.63
CA GLU A 509 18.67 -5.12 1.44
C GLU A 509 19.81 -4.55 2.29
N SER A 510 20.54 -3.57 1.76
CA SER A 510 21.66 -2.95 2.48
C SER A 510 21.21 -2.17 3.72
N SER A 511 19.95 -1.71 3.77
CA SER A 511 19.38 -1.06 4.95
C SER A 511 19.13 -2.02 6.11
N GLY A 512 19.11 -3.33 5.86
CA GLY A 512 18.66 -4.33 6.84
C GLY A 512 17.15 -4.32 7.09
N GLU A 513 16.39 -3.48 6.37
CA GLU A 513 14.93 -3.38 6.49
C GLU A 513 14.22 -4.27 5.45
N PHE A 514 13.11 -4.86 5.87
CA PHE A 514 12.29 -5.68 4.97
C PHE A 514 11.61 -4.83 3.90
N LEU A 515 11.81 -5.22 2.64
CA LEU A 515 11.04 -4.73 1.51
C LEU A 515 10.28 -5.87 0.86
N VAL A 516 8.97 -5.68 0.67
CA VAL A 516 8.11 -6.60 -0.11
C VAL A 516 8.72 -6.89 -1.48
N LYS A 517 9.39 -5.90 -2.08
CA LYS A 517 10.06 -6.05 -3.38
C LYS A 517 11.19 -7.08 -3.32
N SER A 518 12.08 -7.05 -2.34
CA SER A 518 13.19 -8.02 -2.26
C SER A 518 12.70 -9.40 -1.89
N ALA A 519 11.81 -9.53 -0.92
CA ALA A 519 11.18 -10.81 -0.57
C ALA A 519 10.52 -11.47 -1.78
N ARG A 520 9.77 -10.67 -2.56
CA ARG A 520 9.13 -11.15 -3.79
C ARG A 520 10.13 -11.61 -4.83
N VAL A 521 11.16 -10.80 -5.10
CA VAL A 521 12.20 -11.15 -6.09
C VAL A 521 12.90 -12.44 -5.69
N PHE A 522 13.22 -12.60 -4.41
CA PHE A 522 13.82 -13.82 -3.88
C PHE A 522 12.93 -15.07 -4.09
N ILE A 523 11.64 -14.96 -3.81
CA ILE A 523 10.68 -16.06 -4.04
C ILE A 523 10.54 -16.37 -5.53
N ASP A 524 10.40 -15.33 -6.37
CA ASP A 524 10.32 -15.48 -7.83
C ASP A 524 11.59 -16.16 -8.38
N ASP A 525 12.79 -15.70 -8.01
CA ASP A 525 14.08 -16.25 -8.47
C ASP A 525 14.34 -17.68 -7.97
N SER A 526 13.68 -18.10 -6.88
CA SER A 526 13.77 -19.46 -6.34
C SER A 526 12.81 -20.44 -7.03
N LEU A 527 11.69 -19.95 -7.58
CA LEU A 527 10.62 -20.78 -8.16
C LEU A 527 10.59 -20.75 -9.69
N LEU A 528 11.12 -19.69 -10.29
CA LEU A 528 11.18 -19.52 -11.75
C LEU A 528 12.49 -20.11 -12.30
N PRO A 529 12.50 -20.54 -13.58
CA PRO A 529 13.69 -21.10 -14.20
C PRO A 529 14.84 -20.08 -14.22
N LYS A 530 16.06 -20.51 -13.89
CA LYS A 530 17.26 -19.67 -14.05
C LYS A 530 17.68 -19.66 -15.52
N ALA A 531 18.07 -18.50 -16.03
CA ALA A 531 18.65 -18.36 -17.36
C ALA A 531 20.18 -18.52 -17.30
N ASN A 532 20.76 -18.99 -18.41
CA ASN A 532 22.21 -19.19 -18.53
C ASN A 532 22.98 -17.90 -18.88
N ALA A 533 22.28 -16.84 -19.30
CA ALA A 533 22.88 -15.56 -19.68
C ALA A 533 22.16 -14.37 -19.03
N VAL A 534 22.94 -13.36 -18.64
CA VAL A 534 22.43 -12.13 -18.03
C VAL A 534 22.14 -11.10 -19.13
N THR A 535 20.88 -10.77 -19.37
CA THR A 535 20.54 -9.72 -20.33
C THR A 535 20.52 -8.33 -19.67
N ARG A 536 21.19 -7.36 -20.31
CA ARG A 536 21.13 -5.95 -19.90
C ARG A 536 20.06 -5.20 -20.69
N TRP A 537 18.99 -4.81 -20.00
CA TRP A 537 17.92 -4.02 -20.61
C TRP A 537 18.33 -2.55 -20.69
N ILE A 538 18.54 -2.04 -21.91
CA ILE A 538 18.80 -0.62 -22.16
C ILE A 538 17.50 0.18 -21.85
N LYS A 539 17.59 1.45 -21.46
CA LYS A 539 16.40 2.27 -21.11
C LYS A 539 15.88 3.13 -22.27
N VAL A 540 16.72 3.37 -23.28
CA VAL A 540 16.48 4.34 -24.36
C VAL A 540 15.57 3.79 -25.47
N VAL A 541 15.49 2.46 -25.64
CA VAL A 541 14.70 1.89 -26.74
C VAL A 541 13.21 1.81 -26.33
N PRO A 542 12.28 2.08 -27.26
CA PRO A 542 10.85 1.89 -27.02
C PRO A 542 10.51 0.44 -26.61
N ILE A 543 9.63 0.29 -25.61
CA ILE A 543 9.25 -1.01 -25.02
C ILE A 543 8.66 -2.02 -26.04
N LYS A 544 8.02 -1.53 -27.11
CA LYS A 544 7.50 -2.38 -28.19
C LYS A 544 8.61 -3.05 -28.99
N ILE A 545 9.72 -2.34 -29.22
CA ILE A 545 10.90 -2.85 -29.93
C ILE A 545 11.63 -3.85 -29.03
N TYR A 546 11.74 -3.55 -27.74
CA TYR A 546 12.30 -4.49 -26.77
C TYR A 546 11.59 -5.84 -26.75
N ILE A 547 10.26 -5.86 -26.65
CA ILE A 547 9.51 -7.11 -26.61
C ILE A 547 9.64 -7.87 -27.94
N PHE A 548 9.77 -7.15 -29.06
CA PHE A 548 10.03 -7.76 -30.35
C PHE A 548 11.39 -8.46 -30.37
N VAL A 549 12.49 -7.74 -30.08
CA VAL A 549 13.86 -8.30 -30.03
C VAL A 549 13.92 -9.47 -29.05
N TRP A 550 13.33 -9.33 -27.87
CA TRP A 550 13.23 -10.39 -26.88
C TRP A 550 12.53 -11.66 -27.41
N ARG A 551 11.47 -11.52 -28.21
CA ARG A 551 10.83 -12.65 -28.89
C ARG A 551 11.72 -13.28 -29.95
N VAL A 552 12.57 -12.50 -30.62
CA VAL A 552 13.53 -13.04 -31.59
C VAL A 552 14.60 -13.86 -30.89
N CYS A 553 15.20 -13.34 -29.81
CA CYS A 553 16.23 -14.05 -29.05
C CYS A 553 15.74 -15.40 -28.48
N LEU A 554 14.44 -15.51 -28.19
CA LEU A 554 13.83 -16.75 -27.71
C LEU A 554 13.34 -17.68 -28.84
N ASP A 555 13.50 -17.26 -30.10
CA ASP A 555 12.95 -17.90 -31.29
C ASP A 555 11.42 -18.15 -31.20
N LYS A 556 10.69 -17.16 -30.67
CA LYS A 556 9.23 -17.22 -30.43
C LYS A 556 8.44 -16.22 -31.26
N LEU A 557 8.90 -15.95 -32.48
CA LEU A 557 8.10 -15.25 -33.48
C LEU A 557 7.25 -16.22 -34.31
N PRO A 558 6.05 -15.81 -34.76
CA PRO A 558 5.18 -16.63 -35.60
C PRO A 558 5.69 -16.66 -37.05
N THR A 559 6.86 -17.25 -37.28
CA THR A 559 7.41 -17.54 -38.61
C THR A 559 6.81 -18.83 -39.17
N ARG A 560 6.78 -19.00 -40.49
CA ARG A 560 6.32 -20.26 -41.12
C ARG A 560 7.05 -21.49 -40.55
N LEU A 561 8.35 -21.34 -40.29
CA LEU A 561 9.23 -22.39 -39.75
C LEU A 561 8.91 -22.73 -38.28
N ASN A 562 8.61 -21.74 -37.43
CA ASN A 562 8.19 -21.98 -36.03
C ASN A 562 6.74 -22.48 -35.92
N LEU A 563 5.92 -22.21 -36.93
CA LEU A 563 4.57 -22.78 -37.03
C LEU A 563 4.62 -24.24 -37.51
N SER A 564 5.61 -24.62 -38.34
CA SER A 564 5.81 -26.00 -38.82
C SER A 564 6.63 -26.88 -37.85
N LEU A 565 7.63 -26.32 -37.16
CA LEU A 565 8.46 -27.05 -36.19
C LEU A 565 7.84 -27.05 -34.80
N ARG A 566 6.90 -27.98 -34.58
CA ARG A 566 6.72 -28.59 -33.25
C ARG A 566 7.36 -29.97 -33.24
N GLY A 567 8.68 -29.94 -33.36
CA GLY A 567 9.62 -31.05 -33.28
C GLY A 567 10.97 -30.54 -33.76
N SER A 568 12.00 -30.66 -32.91
CA SER A 568 13.41 -30.26 -33.10
C SER A 568 13.75 -28.76 -33.15
N GLY A 569 14.80 -28.41 -32.39
CA GLY A 569 15.30 -27.05 -32.15
C GLY A 569 16.23 -26.55 -33.24
N PHE A 570 16.18 -25.24 -33.46
CA PHE A 570 17.07 -24.50 -34.34
C PHE A 570 17.93 -23.55 -33.49
N LEU A 571 19.24 -23.50 -33.76
CA LEU A 571 20.17 -22.51 -33.20
C LEU A 571 20.06 -21.22 -34.04
N GLY A 572 19.95 -20.06 -33.39
CA GLY A 572 19.75 -18.77 -34.06
C GLY A 572 20.89 -18.37 -35.02
N PRO A 573 20.76 -17.23 -35.72
CA PRO A 573 21.78 -16.76 -36.66
C PRO A 573 23.11 -16.49 -35.98
N ASN A 574 24.20 -17.01 -36.54
CA ASN A 574 25.55 -16.98 -35.96
C ASN A 574 26.35 -15.72 -36.36
N SER A 575 25.79 -14.85 -37.20
CA SER A 575 26.44 -13.60 -37.61
C SER A 575 25.48 -12.43 -37.79
N TYR A 576 25.98 -11.20 -37.62
CA TYR A 576 25.25 -9.95 -37.91
C TYR A 576 24.72 -9.90 -39.35
N LYS A 577 25.42 -10.53 -40.29
CA LYS A 577 25.07 -10.57 -41.72
C LYS A 577 23.84 -11.46 -41.97
N GLU A 578 23.76 -12.62 -41.33
CA GLU A 578 22.57 -13.49 -41.35
C GLU A 578 21.37 -12.80 -40.67
N TRP A 579 21.64 -12.01 -39.63
CA TRP A 579 20.64 -11.20 -38.95
C TRP A 579 20.03 -10.11 -39.84
N LEU A 580 20.85 -9.40 -40.61
CA LEU A 580 20.39 -8.39 -41.57
C LEU A 580 19.54 -9.01 -42.69
N VAL A 581 19.97 -10.15 -43.22
CA VAL A 581 19.22 -10.91 -44.22
C VAL A 581 17.85 -11.31 -43.66
N TRP A 582 17.82 -11.85 -42.44
CA TRP A 582 16.58 -12.20 -41.75
C TRP A 582 15.69 -10.97 -41.49
N LEU A 583 16.23 -9.87 -40.97
CA LEU A 583 15.48 -8.63 -40.70
C LEU A 583 14.79 -8.09 -41.98
N ASN A 584 15.46 -8.24 -43.12
CA ASN A 584 14.94 -7.84 -44.41
C ASN A 584 13.74 -8.70 -44.87
N THR A 585 13.67 -9.96 -44.46
CA THR A 585 12.52 -10.84 -44.74
C THR A 585 11.26 -10.48 -43.94
N ILE A 586 11.38 -9.67 -42.87
CA ILE A 586 10.24 -9.28 -42.03
C ILE A 586 9.50 -8.10 -42.64
N ARG A 587 8.17 -8.19 -42.74
CA ARG A 587 7.29 -7.08 -43.15
C ARG A 587 7.16 -6.04 -42.03
N LEU A 588 8.12 -5.11 -41.98
CA LEU A 588 8.11 -3.91 -41.15
C LEU A 588 8.31 -2.67 -42.01
N SER A 589 7.81 -1.52 -41.55
CA SER A 589 8.05 -0.24 -42.24
C SER A 589 9.54 0.11 -42.23
N LYS A 590 10.02 0.81 -43.26
CA LYS A 590 11.44 1.18 -43.44
C LYS A 590 12.03 1.85 -42.20
N ARG A 591 11.29 2.81 -41.62
CA ARG A 591 11.66 3.52 -40.37
C ARG A 591 11.81 2.59 -39.16
N LEU A 592 11.00 1.53 -39.06
CA LEU A 592 11.13 0.55 -37.97
C LEU A 592 12.30 -0.40 -38.19
N LYS A 593 12.59 -0.75 -39.46
CA LYS A 593 13.77 -1.56 -39.82
C LYS A 593 15.07 -0.82 -39.49
N GLU A 594 15.18 0.46 -39.82
CA GLU A 594 16.35 1.29 -39.50
C GLU A 594 16.57 1.42 -37.98
N ILE A 595 15.51 1.61 -37.19
CA ILE A 595 15.61 1.66 -35.72
C ILE A 595 16.01 0.29 -35.15
N LEU A 596 15.46 -0.80 -35.69
CA LEU A 596 15.79 -2.17 -35.29
C LEU A 596 17.24 -2.51 -35.64
N GLU A 597 17.71 -2.14 -36.82
CA GLU A 597 19.09 -2.33 -37.27
C GLU A 597 20.06 -1.61 -36.33
N GLY A 598 19.83 -0.33 -36.03
CA GLY A 598 20.66 0.41 -35.07
C GLY A 598 20.58 -0.15 -33.64
N THR A 599 19.42 -0.61 -33.20
CA THR A 599 19.26 -1.24 -31.86
C THR A 599 19.96 -2.59 -31.78
N CYS A 600 19.82 -3.42 -32.81
CA CYS A 600 20.42 -4.74 -32.91
C CYS A 600 21.94 -4.65 -33.07
N TYR A 601 22.46 -3.66 -33.82
CA TYR A 601 23.89 -3.38 -33.92
C TYR A 601 24.48 -3.02 -32.55
N VAL A 602 23.84 -2.10 -31.81
CA VAL A 602 24.28 -1.73 -30.46
C VAL A 602 24.17 -2.90 -29.47
N MET A 603 23.14 -3.75 -29.58
CA MET A 603 23.01 -4.92 -28.72
C MET A 603 24.01 -6.04 -29.06
N TRP A 604 24.37 -6.24 -30.33
CA TRP A 604 25.35 -7.22 -30.78
C TRP A 604 26.77 -6.91 -30.28
N TRP A 605 27.13 -5.63 -30.20
CA TRP A 605 28.44 -5.18 -29.70
C TRP A 605 28.55 -5.10 -28.17
N VAL A 606 27.44 -5.29 -27.43
CA VAL A 606 27.37 -5.16 -25.96
C VAL A 606 27.15 -6.50 -25.26
N ILE A 607 26.88 -7.57 -26.01
CA ILE A 607 26.92 -8.98 -25.59
C ILE A 607 28.31 -9.50 -25.92
#